data_AF-A0A1L8SXR6-F1
#
_entry.id   AF-A0A1L8SXR6-F1
#
_cell.length_a   1.000
_cell.length_b   1.000
_cell.length_c   1.000
_cell.angle_alpha   90.00
_cell.angle_beta   90.00
_cell.angle_gamma   90.00
#
_symmetry.space_group_name_H-M   'P 1'
#
loop_
_entity.id
_entity.type
_entity.pdbx_description
1 polymer ?
#
loop_
_entity_poly.entity_id
_entity_poly.type
_entity_poly.pdbx_seq_one_letter_code
_entity_poly.pdbx_strand_id
1 'polypeptide(L)'
;MKLYTKDQKLQQLLKRQEIQQLLAYFETLEAPVILRELRKEFSNQKHLDKDLEQLIEHGIIVRNERRYQLALPILTEYPTTALAERITQGLLQELSPEQFLMLIAEEYWHDELEKVVAVDFSLPTLNRMENDQFSLVTINQGEALPETLPNYFANSERPLEFPKLSALLGDVQPQFFMDQIGLILERVIAGKTPRRSSIFLDSLNQTQVISENGQLQLPIYSPNLTVDLSLDWNSLEKETRFFLVRQLAAIALGEQASFSYLKKKKA
;
A
#
# COMPACT_ATOMS: atom_id res chain seq x y z
N MET A 1 -14.56 7.64 5.70
CA MET A 1 -14.18 7.18 4.34
C MET A 1 -12.68 7.32 4.17
N LYS A 2 -12.11 6.66 3.15
CA LYS A 2 -10.72 6.73 2.76
C LYS A 2 -10.63 7.14 1.30
N LEU A 3 -9.76 8.11 1.01
CA LEU A 3 -9.58 8.63 -0.35
C LEU A 3 -8.27 8.10 -0.93
N TYR A 4 -8.35 7.46 -2.09
CA TYR A 4 -7.19 6.99 -2.84
C TYR A 4 -7.02 7.84 -4.10
N THR A 5 -5.78 8.24 -4.37
CA THR A 5 -5.39 9.08 -5.50
C THR A 5 -3.91 8.89 -5.81
N LYS A 6 -3.50 9.07 -7.06
CA LYS A 6 -2.08 9.12 -7.46
C LYS A 6 -1.47 10.52 -7.34
N ASP A 7 -2.28 11.55 -7.14
CA ASP A 7 -1.80 12.92 -7.03
C ASP A 7 -1.07 13.12 -5.69
N GLN A 8 0.26 13.24 -5.75
CA GLN A 8 1.12 13.39 -4.57
C GLN A 8 0.79 14.65 -3.75
N LYS A 9 0.40 15.75 -4.41
CA LYS A 9 0.02 16.99 -3.69
C LYS A 9 -1.28 16.78 -2.94
N LEU A 10 -2.25 16.12 -3.57
CA LEU A 10 -3.49 15.76 -2.92
C LEU A 10 -3.26 14.76 -1.78
N GLN A 11 -2.40 13.75 -1.96
CA GLN A 11 -2.03 12.83 -0.87
C GLN A 11 -1.47 13.57 0.34
N GLN A 12 -0.60 14.58 0.14
CA GLN A 12 -0.09 15.42 1.23
C GLN A 12 -1.19 16.26 1.89
N LEU A 13 -2.11 16.82 1.09
CA LEU A 13 -3.25 17.57 1.59
C LEU A 13 -4.15 16.69 2.49
N LEU A 14 -4.46 15.47 2.04
CA LEU A 14 -5.32 14.52 2.75
C LEU A 14 -4.72 14.00 4.07
N LYS A 15 -3.39 14.13 4.27
CA LYS A 15 -2.72 13.80 5.53
C LYS A 15 -2.90 14.89 6.60
N ARG A 16 -3.32 16.10 6.23
CA ARG A 16 -3.53 17.19 7.20
C ARG A 16 -4.74 16.91 8.08
N GLN A 17 -4.58 17.08 9.39
CA GLN A 17 -5.63 16.83 10.36
C GLN A 17 -6.89 17.68 10.10
N GLU A 18 -6.73 18.93 9.67
CA GLU A 18 -7.87 19.81 9.39
C GLU A 18 -8.69 19.33 8.19
N ILE A 19 -8.03 18.75 7.19
CA ILE A 19 -8.71 18.16 6.02
C ILE A 19 -9.46 16.89 6.42
N GLN A 20 -8.84 16.04 7.25
CA GLN A 20 -9.50 14.82 7.74
C GLN A 20 -10.76 15.15 8.54
N GLN A 21 -10.71 16.18 9.40
CA GLN A 21 -11.88 16.64 10.14
C GLN A 21 -12.98 17.17 9.22
N LEU A 22 -12.61 17.92 8.18
CA LEU A 22 -13.56 18.44 7.21
C LEU A 22 -14.24 17.32 6.41
N LEU A 23 -13.49 16.32 5.97
CA LEU A 23 -14.03 15.14 5.28
C LEU A 23 -14.95 14.33 6.17
N ALA A 24 -14.55 14.07 7.42
CA ALA A 24 -15.39 13.38 8.40
C ALA A 24 -16.71 14.13 8.65
N TYR A 25 -16.67 15.46 8.69
CA TYR A 25 -17.88 16.27 8.77
C TYR A 25 -18.78 16.07 7.54
N PHE A 26 -18.23 16.17 6.32
CA PHE A 26 -19.00 15.96 5.09
C PHE A 26 -19.66 14.57 5.01
N GLU A 27 -19.04 13.53 5.57
CA GLU A 27 -19.62 12.19 5.63
C GLU A 27 -20.86 12.08 6.54
N THR A 28 -20.96 12.94 7.55
CA THR A 28 -22.10 12.94 8.49
C THR A 28 -23.27 13.79 8.02
N LEU A 29 -23.12 14.55 6.92
CA LEU A 29 -24.15 15.42 6.40
C LEU A 29 -25.22 14.64 5.65
N GLU A 30 -26.46 14.77 6.12
CA GLU A 30 -27.64 14.27 5.40
C GLU A 30 -28.07 15.22 4.26
N ALA A 31 -27.66 16.49 4.32
CA ALA A 31 -28.06 17.51 3.36
C ALA A 31 -26.94 18.54 3.07
N PRO A 32 -26.95 19.21 1.91
CA PRO A 32 -25.90 20.14 1.51
C PRO A 32 -25.88 21.42 2.36
N VAL A 33 -24.70 21.80 2.84
CA VAL A 33 -24.49 22.89 3.80
C VAL A 33 -24.00 24.18 3.15
N ILE A 34 -24.28 25.33 3.76
CA ILE A 34 -23.79 26.63 3.25
C ILE A 34 -22.47 27.03 3.92
N LEU A 35 -21.68 27.91 3.27
CA LEU A 35 -20.38 28.37 3.78
C LEU A 35 -20.46 28.98 5.19
N ARG A 36 -21.58 29.64 5.53
CA ARG A 36 -21.77 30.24 6.85
C ARG A 36 -21.83 29.19 7.96
N GLU A 37 -22.40 28.01 7.69
CA GLU A 37 -22.45 26.90 8.64
C GLU A 37 -21.06 26.27 8.79
N LEU A 38 -20.37 26.04 7.66
CA LEU A 38 -18.99 25.55 7.65
C LEU A 38 -18.05 26.46 8.46
N ARG A 39 -18.12 27.79 8.28
CA ARG A 39 -17.30 28.75 9.04
C ARG A 39 -17.62 28.78 10.53
N LYS A 40 -18.86 28.44 10.90
CA LYS A 40 -19.26 28.35 12.32
C LYS A 40 -18.65 27.10 12.96
N GLU A 41 -18.77 25.97 12.27
CA GLU A 41 -18.25 24.68 12.74
C GLU A 41 -16.72 24.69 12.80
N PHE A 42 -16.06 25.15 11.73
CA PHE A 42 -14.61 25.20 11.59
C PHE A 42 -14.05 26.59 11.89
N SER A 43 -14.60 27.30 12.88
CA SER A 43 -14.21 28.67 13.22
C SER A 43 -12.72 28.84 13.57
N ASN A 44 -12.07 27.78 14.03
CA ASN A 44 -10.64 27.76 14.36
C ASN A 44 -9.73 27.47 13.15
N GLN A 45 -10.28 27.09 12.00
CA GLN A 45 -9.50 26.73 10.81
C GLN A 45 -9.18 27.96 9.96
N LYS A 46 -7.93 28.43 10.02
CA LYS A 46 -7.47 29.67 9.36
C LYS A 46 -7.58 29.67 7.83
N HIS A 47 -7.55 28.49 7.19
CA HIS A 47 -7.48 28.34 5.74
C HIS A 47 -8.69 27.62 5.13
N LEU A 48 -9.83 27.62 5.82
CA LEU A 48 -11.03 26.87 5.41
C LEU A 48 -11.46 27.13 3.96
N ASP A 49 -11.54 28.39 3.52
CA ASP A 49 -11.98 28.69 2.15
C ASP A 49 -11.03 28.10 1.10
N LYS A 50 -9.71 28.18 1.34
CA LYS A 50 -8.69 27.61 0.47
C LYS A 50 -8.73 26.08 0.48
N ASP A 51 -8.91 25.48 1.66
CA ASP A 51 -9.03 24.03 1.80
C ASP A 51 -10.27 23.51 1.04
N LEU A 52 -11.41 24.22 1.12
CA LEU A 52 -12.62 23.91 0.33
C LEU A 52 -12.39 24.04 -1.19
N GLU A 53 -11.70 25.09 -1.64
CA GLU A 53 -11.36 25.27 -3.06
C GLU A 53 -10.51 24.11 -3.58
N GLN A 54 -9.51 23.67 -2.81
CA GLN A 54 -8.68 22.51 -3.17
C GLN A 54 -9.50 21.22 -3.25
N LEU A 55 -10.40 20.98 -2.30
CA LEU A 55 -11.29 19.80 -2.35
C LEU A 55 -12.25 19.85 -3.55
N ILE A 56 -12.71 21.03 -3.97
CA ILE A 56 -13.53 21.21 -5.18
C ILE A 56 -12.72 20.96 -6.45
N GLU A 57 -11.50 21.50 -6.53
CA GLU A 57 -10.60 21.34 -7.68
C GLU A 57 -10.31 19.86 -7.96
N HIS A 58 -10.15 19.07 -6.90
CA HIS A 58 -9.93 17.62 -6.99
C HIS A 58 -11.22 16.79 -7.08
N GLY A 59 -12.39 17.43 -7.15
CA GLY A 59 -13.68 16.75 -7.31
C GLY A 59 -14.11 15.93 -6.10
N ILE A 60 -13.55 16.18 -4.91
CA ILE A 60 -13.90 15.49 -3.67
C ILE A 60 -15.24 16.01 -3.15
N ILE A 61 -15.40 17.33 -3.16
CA ILE A 61 -16.66 18.01 -2.82
C ILE A 61 -17.13 18.83 -4.02
N VAL A 62 -18.42 19.11 -4.08
CA VAL A 62 -19.00 20.00 -5.10
C VAL A 62 -19.68 21.17 -4.43
N ARG A 63 -19.57 22.34 -5.07
CA ARG A 63 -20.32 23.53 -4.70
C ARG A 63 -21.39 23.80 -5.76
N ASN A 64 -22.66 23.59 -5.41
CA ASN A 64 -23.80 23.93 -6.25
C ASN A 64 -24.79 24.82 -5.49
N GLU A 65 -25.31 25.87 -6.14
CA GLU A 65 -26.24 26.84 -5.53
C GLU A 65 -25.78 27.38 -4.15
N ARG A 66 -24.46 27.61 -4.01
CA ARG A 66 -23.79 28.05 -2.76
C ARG A 66 -23.84 27.03 -1.61
N ARG A 67 -24.20 25.79 -1.89
CA ARG A 67 -24.17 24.67 -0.96
C ARG A 67 -23.04 23.71 -1.30
N TYR A 68 -22.45 23.11 -0.28
CA TYR A 68 -21.32 22.19 -0.34
C TYR A 68 -21.79 20.81 0.09
N GLN A 69 -21.36 19.79 -0.64
CA GLN A 69 -21.61 18.38 -0.34
C GLN A 69 -20.48 17.52 -0.89
N LEU A 70 -20.37 16.29 -0.41
CA LEU A 70 -19.49 15.29 -1.01
C LEU A 70 -19.91 15.03 -2.46
N ALA A 71 -18.92 14.95 -3.36
CA ALA A 71 -19.16 14.68 -4.78
C ALA A 71 -18.90 13.21 -5.16
N LEU A 72 -18.06 12.53 -4.39
CA LEU A 72 -17.64 11.16 -4.65
C LEU A 72 -18.66 10.16 -4.05
N PRO A 73 -19.05 9.12 -4.79
CA PRO A 73 -19.72 7.97 -4.18
C PRO A 73 -18.71 7.25 -3.28
N ILE A 74 -19.15 6.87 -2.07
CA ILE A 74 -18.36 6.05 -1.15
C ILE A 74 -18.66 4.59 -1.48
N LEU A 75 -17.66 3.86 -1.96
CA LEU A 75 -17.79 2.43 -2.21
C LEU A 75 -17.74 1.67 -0.89
N THR A 76 -18.75 0.84 -0.66
CA THR A 76 -18.87 0.01 0.54
C THR A 76 -18.36 -1.43 0.35
N GLU A 77 -18.10 -1.79 -0.91
CA GLU A 77 -17.61 -3.09 -1.33
C GLU A 77 -16.76 -2.95 -2.60
N TYR A 78 -15.99 -4.00 -2.92
CA TYR A 78 -15.22 -4.02 -4.16
C TYR A 78 -16.16 -4.07 -5.37
N PRO A 79 -15.97 -3.20 -6.38
CA PRO A 79 -16.74 -3.25 -7.62
C PRO A 79 -16.37 -4.45 -8.50
N THR A 80 -15.32 -5.21 -8.13
CA THR A 80 -14.71 -6.28 -8.91
C THR A 80 -14.99 -7.68 -8.40
N THR A 81 -15.87 -7.84 -7.40
CA THR A 81 -16.05 -9.11 -6.66
C THR A 81 -16.31 -10.32 -7.55
N ALA A 82 -17.29 -10.25 -8.46
CA ALA A 82 -17.59 -11.37 -9.36
C ALA A 82 -16.42 -11.75 -10.28
N LEU A 83 -15.61 -10.77 -10.69
CA LEU A 83 -14.43 -11.00 -11.52
C LEU A 83 -13.29 -11.61 -10.69
N ALA A 84 -13.05 -11.09 -9.49
CA ALA A 84 -12.04 -11.59 -8.58
C ALA A 84 -12.28 -13.06 -8.20
N GLU A 85 -13.52 -13.41 -7.83
CA GLU A 85 -13.92 -14.78 -7.50
C GLU A 85 -13.71 -15.75 -8.65
N ARG A 86 -14.04 -15.34 -9.88
CA ARG A 86 -13.83 -16.18 -11.08
C ARG A 86 -12.35 -16.48 -11.31
N ILE A 87 -11.48 -15.47 -11.16
CA ILE A 87 -10.04 -15.62 -11.35
C ILE A 87 -9.44 -16.51 -10.25
N THR A 88 -9.81 -16.27 -8.98
CA THR A 88 -9.23 -17.01 -7.86
C THR A 88 -9.68 -18.47 -7.83
N GLN A 89 -10.93 -18.77 -8.18
CA GLN A 89 -11.42 -20.16 -8.27
C GLN A 89 -10.62 -21.01 -9.26
N GLY A 90 -10.13 -20.44 -10.36
CA GLY A 90 -9.28 -21.13 -11.33
C GLY A 90 -7.83 -21.22 -10.88
N LEU A 91 -7.23 -20.10 -10.48
CA LEU A 91 -5.78 -20.00 -10.32
C LEU A 91 -5.24 -20.55 -8.99
N LEU A 92 -6.01 -20.46 -7.90
CA LEU A 92 -5.59 -21.02 -6.62
C LEU A 92 -5.66 -22.55 -6.58
N GLN A 93 -6.17 -23.21 -7.63
CA GLN A 93 -6.05 -24.65 -7.80
C GLN A 93 -4.68 -25.06 -8.36
N GLU A 94 -4.02 -24.16 -9.10
CA GLU A 94 -2.75 -24.41 -9.78
C GLU A 94 -1.56 -23.82 -9.03
N LEU A 95 -1.80 -22.77 -8.24
CA LEU A 95 -0.78 -21.99 -7.55
C LEU A 95 -1.04 -21.96 -6.05
N SER A 96 0.03 -21.96 -5.26
CA SER A 96 -0.09 -21.60 -3.85
C SER A 96 -0.48 -20.11 -3.71
N PRO A 97 -1.14 -19.71 -2.60
CA PRO A 97 -1.45 -18.31 -2.35
C PRO A 97 -0.22 -17.40 -2.42
N GLU A 98 0.95 -17.85 -1.94
CA GLU A 98 2.20 -17.09 -2.01
C GLU A 98 2.68 -16.88 -3.45
N GLN A 99 2.60 -17.91 -4.28
CA GLN A 99 2.96 -17.81 -5.70
C GLN A 99 2.05 -16.82 -6.43
N PHE A 100 0.75 -16.88 -6.14
CA PHE A 100 -0.23 -15.97 -6.71
C PHE A 100 0.01 -14.52 -6.24
N LEU A 101 0.29 -14.30 -4.95
CA LEU A 101 0.64 -13.00 -4.39
C LEU A 101 1.87 -12.38 -5.05
N MET A 102 2.94 -13.16 -5.24
CA MET A 102 4.14 -12.67 -5.92
C MET A 102 3.88 -12.34 -7.39
N LEU A 103 3.07 -13.14 -8.09
CA LEU A 103 2.68 -12.88 -9.47
C LEU A 103 1.92 -11.56 -9.60
N ILE A 104 0.85 -11.38 -8.82
CA ILE A 104 0.04 -10.17 -8.91
C ILE A 104 0.84 -8.92 -8.53
N ALA A 105 1.73 -9.02 -7.54
CA ALA A 105 2.57 -7.93 -7.08
C ALA A 105 3.60 -7.48 -8.13
N GLU A 106 4.10 -8.40 -8.96
CA GLU A 106 5.14 -8.11 -9.94
C GLU A 106 4.58 -7.78 -11.33
N GLU A 107 3.51 -8.45 -11.75
CA GLU A 107 3.02 -8.36 -13.14
C GLU A 107 1.76 -7.48 -13.28
N TYR A 108 1.00 -7.28 -12.20
CA TYR A 108 -0.33 -6.65 -12.29
C TYR A 108 -0.52 -5.47 -11.34
N TRP A 109 0.32 -5.31 -10.32
CA TRP A 109 0.19 -4.25 -9.32
C TRP A 109 0.64 -2.89 -9.86
N HIS A 110 -0.33 -2.12 -10.35
CA HIS A 110 -0.08 -0.77 -10.87
C HIS A 110 -1.03 0.24 -10.22
N ASP A 111 -0.47 1.37 -9.78
CA ASP A 111 -1.24 2.49 -9.22
C ASP A 111 -1.74 3.44 -10.32
N GLU A 112 -2.55 2.90 -11.24
CA GLU A 112 -3.04 3.64 -12.43
C GLU A 112 -4.31 4.45 -12.22
N LEU A 113 -4.63 4.80 -10.96
CA LEU A 113 -5.88 5.47 -10.65
C LEU A 113 -5.93 6.88 -11.29
N GLU A 114 -6.93 7.15 -12.13
CA GLU A 114 -7.05 8.44 -12.83
C GLU A 114 -7.82 9.51 -12.05
N LYS A 115 -8.76 9.07 -11.21
CA LYS A 115 -9.65 9.93 -10.41
C LYS A 115 -9.50 9.59 -8.94
N VAL A 116 -9.95 10.48 -8.06
CA VAL A 116 -10.03 10.17 -6.64
C VAL A 116 -11.16 9.16 -6.43
N VAL A 117 -10.89 8.10 -5.67
CA VAL A 117 -11.92 7.13 -5.25
C VAL A 117 -12.09 7.20 -3.74
N ALA A 118 -13.35 7.10 -3.30
CA ALA A 118 -13.70 7.05 -1.88
C ALA A 118 -14.18 5.64 -1.54
N VAL A 119 -13.63 5.04 -0.49
CA VAL A 119 -14.02 3.73 0.01
C VAL A 119 -14.24 3.78 1.53
N ASP A 120 -15.06 2.91 2.08
CA ASP A 120 -15.21 2.76 3.55
C ASP A 120 -14.47 1.52 4.11
N PHE A 121 -13.88 0.72 3.23
CA PHE A 121 -13.13 -0.49 3.57
C PHE A 121 -11.61 -0.31 3.35
N SER A 122 -10.82 -1.24 3.88
CA SER A 122 -9.37 -1.24 3.71
C SER A 122 -8.98 -1.94 2.40
N LEU A 123 -8.08 -1.30 1.66
CA LEU A 123 -7.46 -1.88 0.48
C LEU A 123 -6.07 -2.40 0.83
N PRO A 124 -5.65 -3.55 0.29
CA PRO A 124 -4.26 -3.96 0.37
C PRO A 124 -3.30 -2.92 -0.20
N THR A 125 -2.13 -2.85 0.41
CA THR A 125 -1.03 -1.97 -0.01
C THR A 125 0.23 -2.78 -0.28
N LEU A 126 1.13 -2.22 -1.07
CA LEU A 126 2.42 -2.85 -1.39
C LEU A 126 3.53 -1.86 -1.11
N ASN A 127 4.46 -2.27 -0.25
CA ASN A 127 5.69 -1.53 0.01
C ASN A 127 6.88 -2.31 -0.54
N ARG A 128 7.82 -1.60 -1.16
CA ARG A 128 8.99 -2.16 -1.81
C ARG A 128 10.24 -1.39 -1.40
N MET A 129 11.30 -2.14 -1.12
CA MET A 129 12.66 -1.63 -1.11
C MET A 129 13.48 -2.34 -2.18
N GLU A 130 14.42 -1.65 -2.78
CA GLU A 130 15.23 -2.23 -3.84
C GLU A 130 16.58 -1.55 -4.00
N ASN A 131 17.53 -2.32 -4.53
CA ASN A 131 18.75 -1.83 -5.15
C ASN A 131 18.91 -2.50 -6.52
N ASP A 132 20.12 -2.47 -7.09
CA ASP A 132 20.40 -3.07 -8.40
C ASP A 132 20.33 -4.60 -8.39
N GLN A 133 20.49 -5.24 -7.23
CA GLN A 133 20.62 -6.70 -7.12
C GLN A 133 19.34 -7.38 -6.63
N PHE A 134 18.63 -6.75 -5.70
CA PHE A 134 17.49 -7.34 -5.02
C PHE A 134 16.35 -6.34 -4.85
N SER A 135 15.16 -6.88 -4.70
CA SER A 135 14.01 -6.17 -4.17
C SER A 135 13.35 -6.98 -3.07
N LEU A 136 13.03 -6.32 -1.96
CA LEU A 136 12.26 -6.86 -0.87
C LEU A 136 10.87 -6.22 -0.90
N VAL A 137 9.84 -7.04 -0.91
CA VAL A 137 8.46 -6.58 -1.09
C VAL A 137 7.60 -7.10 0.04
N THR A 138 6.72 -6.24 0.56
CA THR A 138 5.66 -6.61 1.50
C THR A 138 4.32 -6.18 0.93
N ILE A 139 3.39 -7.12 0.83
CA ILE A 139 1.97 -6.87 0.54
C ILE A 139 1.24 -6.92 1.87
N ASN A 140 0.46 -5.88 2.19
CA ASN A 140 -0.26 -5.74 3.45
C ASN A 140 -1.76 -5.87 3.21
N GLN A 141 -2.48 -6.54 4.11
CA GLN A 141 -3.93 -6.73 4.00
C GLN A 141 -4.72 -5.43 4.20
N GLY A 142 -4.16 -4.48 4.95
CA GLY A 142 -4.79 -3.20 5.24
C GLY A 142 -3.81 -2.22 5.87
N GLU A 143 -4.33 -1.33 6.71
CA GLU A 143 -3.57 -0.19 7.26
C GLU A 143 -2.72 -0.52 8.47
N ALA A 144 -3.07 -1.54 9.24
CA ALA A 144 -2.23 -2.00 10.34
C ALA A 144 -1.02 -2.70 9.74
N LEU A 145 0.08 -1.96 9.60
CA LEU A 145 1.30 -2.43 8.95
C LEU A 145 2.11 -3.31 9.91
N PRO A 146 2.38 -4.58 9.57
CA PRO A 146 3.32 -5.39 10.33
C PRO A 146 4.73 -4.84 10.23
N GLU A 147 5.55 -5.14 11.24
CA GLU A 147 6.93 -4.65 11.33
C GLU A 147 7.86 -5.43 10.38
N THR A 148 7.79 -5.08 9.10
CA THR A 148 8.67 -5.57 8.03
C THR A 148 9.60 -4.46 7.57
N LEU A 149 10.74 -4.81 6.98
CA LEU A 149 11.68 -3.82 6.43
C LEU A 149 11.01 -2.91 5.38
N PRO A 150 10.27 -3.42 4.37
CA PRO A 150 9.61 -2.55 3.41
C PRO A 150 8.59 -1.59 4.05
N ASN A 151 7.84 -2.04 5.04
CA ASN A 151 6.87 -1.18 5.73
C ASN A 151 7.57 -0.08 6.55
N TYR A 152 8.64 -0.40 7.27
CA TYR A 152 9.42 0.57 8.04
C TYR A 152 9.96 1.69 7.15
N PHE A 153 10.67 1.34 6.08
CA PHE A 153 11.31 2.33 5.22
C PHE A 153 10.32 3.11 4.34
N ALA A 154 9.18 2.52 3.95
CA ALA A 154 8.11 3.25 3.27
C ALA A 154 7.41 4.28 4.19
N ASN A 155 7.56 4.14 5.50
CA ASN A 155 6.92 4.97 6.51
C ASN A 155 7.96 5.63 7.46
N SER A 156 9.10 6.04 6.91
CA SER A 156 10.21 6.64 7.67
C SER A 156 9.84 7.90 8.47
N GLU A 157 8.76 8.59 8.10
CA GLU A 157 8.20 9.73 8.84
C GLU A 157 7.49 9.32 10.15
N ARG A 158 7.20 8.02 10.33
CA ARG A 158 6.48 7.44 11.46
C ARG A 158 7.23 6.24 12.05
N PRO A 159 8.51 6.39 12.43
CA PRO A 159 9.36 5.27 12.83
C PRO A 159 8.87 4.62 14.14
N LEU A 160 8.15 5.37 14.99
CA LEU A 160 7.59 4.88 16.25
C LEU A 160 6.48 3.83 16.06
N GLU A 161 5.89 3.72 14.86
CA GLU A 161 4.98 2.62 14.51
C GLU A 161 5.73 1.27 14.39
N PHE A 162 7.07 1.30 14.31
CA PHE A 162 7.96 0.15 14.11
C PHE A 162 9.06 0.15 15.20
N PRO A 163 8.71 -0.12 16.47
CA PRO A 163 9.58 0.17 17.61
C PRO A 163 10.89 -0.63 17.62
N LYS A 164 10.90 -1.87 17.13
CA LYS A 164 12.11 -2.72 17.12
C LYS A 164 13.05 -2.27 16.02
N LEU A 165 12.53 -2.00 14.84
CA LEU A 165 13.32 -1.50 13.70
C LEU A 165 13.81 -0.08 13.94
N SER A 166 12.98 0.80 14.52
CA SER A 166 13.38 2.15 14.90
C SER A 166 14.53 2.14 15.92
N ALA A 167 14.48 1.24 16.91
CA ALA A 167 15.56 1.10 17.89
C ALA A 167 16.87 0.57 17.28
N LEU A 168 16.79 -0.30 16.27
CA LEU A 168 17.96 -0.89 15.60
C LEU A 168 18.57 0.02 14.52
N LEU A 169 17.72 0.69 13.74
CA LEU A 169 18.12 1.36 12.50
C LEU A 169 18.13 2.89 12.64
N GLY A 170 17.30 3.49 13.50
CA GLY A 170 17.21 4.94 13.64
C GLY A 170 17.16 5.65 12.29
N ASP A 171 18.09 6.59 12.08
CA ASP A 171 18.18 7.45 10.88
C ASP A 171 18.97 6.83 9.71
N VAL A 172 19.18 5.51 9.71
CA VAL A 172 19.88 4.83 8.61
C VAL A 172 19.16 5.10 7.28
N GLN A 173 19.92 5.58 6.30
CA GLN A 173 19.39 5.89 4.97
C GLN A 173 18.99 4.61 4.21
N PRO A 174 17.80 4.58 3.56
CA PRO A 174 17.27 3.37 2.91
C PRO A 174 18.22 2.74 1.89
N GLN A 175 18.86 3.56 1.03
CA GLN A 175 19.76 3.06 0.00
C GLN A 175 21.00 2.38 0.60
N PHE A 176 21.61 3.03 1.59
CA PHE A 176 22.78 2.47 2.29
C PHE A 176 22.41 1.16 2.99
N PHE A 177 21.23 1.10 3.63
CA PHE A 177 20.71 -0.13 4.21
C PHE A 177 20.57 -1.24 3.17
N MET A 178 19.96 -0.95 2.02
CA MET A 178 19.77 -1.92 0.94
C MET A 178 21.09 -2.50 0.43
N ASP A 179 22.12 -1.66 0.28
CA ASP A 179 23.44 -2.10 -0.16
C ASP A 179 24.10 -3.04 0.87
N GLN A 180 23.96 -2.75 2.16
CA GLN A 180 24.49 -3.60 3.22
C GLN A 180 23.77 -4.95 3.31
N ILE A 181 22.44 -4.98 3.24
CA ILE A 181 21.70 -6.24 3.26
C ILE A 181 21.92 -7.05 1.98
N GLY A 182 22.18 -6.41 0.83
CA GLY A 182 22.50 -7.09 -0.43
C GLY A 182 23.68 -8.05 -0.28
N LEU A 183 24.77 -7.58 0.35
CA LEU A 183 25.95 -8.39 0.63
C LEU A 183 25.65 -9.57 1.58
N ILE A 184 24.72 -9.40 2.52
CA ILE A 184 24.30 -10.46 3.44
C ILE A 184 23.45 -11.49 2.69
N LEU A 185 22.46 -11.03 1.92
CA LEU A 185 21.53 -11.88 1.18
C LEU A 185 22.24 -12.71 0.11
N GLU A 186 23.22 -12.15 -0.61
CA GLU A 186 24.05 -12.91 -1.56
C GLU A 186 24.73 -14.12 -0.90
N ARG A 187 25.26 -13.92 0.31
CA ARG A 187 25.92 -15.00 1.05
C ARG A 187 24.93 -16.05 1.52
N VAL A 188 23.81 -15.63 2.08
CA VAL A 188 22.78 -16.52 2.60
C VAL A 188 22.15 -17.36 1.48
N ILE A 189 21.86 -16.74 0.33
CA ILE A 189 21.37 -17.45 -0.87
C ILE A 189 22.41 -18.45 -1.37
N ALA A 190 23.71 -18.15 -1.27
CA ALA A 190 24.78 -19.08 -1.58
C ALA A 190 25.00 -20.17 -0.52
N GLY A 191 24.12 -20.30 0.49
CA GLY A 191 24.22 -21.28 1.57
C GLY A 191 25.33 -20.99 2.58
N LYS A 192 25.87 -19.77 2.60
CA LYS A 192 26.97 -19.38 3.50
C LYS A 192 26.42 -18.58 4.67
N THR A 193 26.93 -18.88 5.86
CA THR A 193 26.59 -18.10 7.06
C THR A 193 27.05 -16.64 6.94
N PRO A 194 26.24 -15.69 7.45
CA PRO A 194 26.66 -14.30 7.67
C PRO A 194 27.88 -14.26 8.60
N ARG A 195 28.86 -13.41 8.28
CA ARG A 195 30.18 -13.43 8.96
C ARG A 195 30.26 -12.58 10.23
N ARG A 196 29.45 -11.54 10.35
CA ARG A 196 29.53 -10.55 11.44
C ARG A 196 28.14 -10.13 11.89
N SER A 197 27.94 -10.03 13.20
CA SER A 197 26.80 -9.30 13.76
C SER A 197 26.88 -7.84 13.33
N SER A 198 25.72 -7.29 12.98
CA SER A 198 25.53 -5.91 12.57
C SER A 198 24.05 -5.59 12.68
N ILE A 199 23.71 -4.31 12.84
CA ILE A 199 22.31 -3.87 12.84
C ILE A 199 21.54 -4.31 11.58
N PHE A 200 22.23 -4.49 10.46
CA PHE A 200 21.67 -5.01 9.21
C PHE A 200 21.26 -6.48 9.35
N LEU A 201 22.16 -7.33 9.85
CA LEU A 201 21.84 -8.73 10.12
C LEU A 201 20.75 -8.86 11.20
N ASP A 202 20.85 -8.08 12.26
CA ASP A 202 19.90 -8.10 13.38
C ASP A 202 18.51 -7.68 12.91
N SER A 203 18.42 -6.67 12.02
CA SER A 203 17.15 -6.27 11.42
C SER A 203 16.54 -7.36 10.52
N LEU A 204 17.36 -8.08 9.74
CA LEU A 204 16.89 -9.19 8.90
C LEU A 204 16.36 -10.36 9.75
N ASN A 205 16.99 -10.64 10.89
CA ASN A 205 16.51 -11.64 11.84
C ASN A 205 15.22 -11.16 12.54
N GLN A 206 15.18 -9.90 12.96
CA GLN A 206 14.03 -9.30 13.65
C GLN A 206 12.77 -9.33 12.79
N THR A 207 12.90 -9.16 11.48
CA THR A 207 11.78 -9.20 10.52
C THR A 207 11.62 -10.55 9.83
N GLN A 208 12.27 -11.60 10.35
CA GLN A 208 12.19 -12.97 9.83
C GLN A 208 12.49 -13.07 8.32
N VAL A 209 13.40 -12.24 7.81
CA VAL A 209 13.92 -12.38 6.44
C VAL A 209 14.92 -13.54 6.41
N ILE A 210 15.73 -13.64 7.46
CA ILE A 210 16.71 -14.69 7.69
C ILE A 210 16.45 -15.29 9.08
N SER A 211 16.70 -16.60 9.25
CA SER A 211 16.66 -17.25 10.55
C SER A 211 17.94 -17.01 11.35
N GLU A 212 17.90 -17.28 12.65
CA GLU A 212 19.10 -17.21 13.51
C GLU A 212 20.26 -18.11 12.99
N ASN A 213 19.93 -19.18 12.27
CA ASN A 213 20.90 -20.09 11.66
C ASN A 213 21.47 -19.57 10.31
N GLY A 214 21.08 -18.37 9.88
CA GLY A 214 21.56 -17.76 8.65
C GLY A 214 20.92 -18.33 7.38
N GLN A 215 19.68 -18.83 7.44
CA GLN A 215 18.93 -19.32 6.28
C GLN A 215 17.81 -18.35 5.89
N LEU A 216 17.65 -18.09 4.59
CA LEU A 216 16.55 -17.29 4.07
C LEU A 216 15.20 -17.93 4.45
N GLN A 217 14.29 -17.12 4.99
CA GLN A 217 12.94 -17.55 5.36
C GLN A 217 11.89 -17.11 4.33
N LEU A 218 12.19 -16.08 3.54
CA LEU A 218 11.27 -15.58 2.53
C LEU A 218 11.32 -16.41 1.24
N PRO A 219 10.17 -16.59 0.56
CA PRO A 219 10.16 -17.14 -0.78
C PRO A 219 10.87 -16.19 -1.76
N ILE A 220 11.48 -16.78 -2.79
CA ILE A 220 12.14 -16.04 -3.87
C ILE A 220 11.23 -16.03 -5.10
N TYR A 221 10.85 -14.85 -5.56
CA TYR A 221 10.09 -14.68 -6.79
C TYR A 221 10.90 -15.14 -8.00
N SER A 222 10.26 -15.96 -8.85
CA SER A 222 10.84 -16.48 -10.09
C SER A 222 9.95 -16.10 -11.28
N PRO A 223 10.48 -15.37 -12.28
CA PRO A 223 9.68 -14.80 -13.37
C PRO A 223 9.16 -15.82 -14.40
N ASN A 224 9.39 -17.12 -14.18
CA ASN A 224 8.96 -18.17 -15.11
C ASN A 224 7.50 -18.61 -14.89
N LEU A 225 6.78 -17.97 -13.98
CA LEU A 225 5.39 -18.26 -13.71
C LEU A 225 4.51 -17.48 -14.71
N THR A 226 4.17 -18.10 -15.83
CA THR A 226 3.18 -17.55 -16.77
C THR A 226 1.82 -18.11 -16.43
N VAL A 227 0.86 -17.23 -16.18
CA VAL A 227 -0.48 -17.59 -15.76
C VAL A 227 -1.47 -16.84 -16.62
N ASP A 228 -2.38 -17.58 -17.25
CA ASP A 228 -3.48 -16.99 -18.01
C ASP A 228 -4.62 -16.65 -17.04
N LEU A 229 -4.85 -15.36 -16.81
CA LEU A 229 -5.98 -14.91 -16.02
C LEU A 229 -7.33 -15.15 -16.72
N SER A 230 -7.33 -15.70 -17.95
CA SER A 230 -8.49 -15.89 -18.81
C SER A 230 -9.27 -14.59 -19.02
N LEU A 231 -8.53 -13.47 -19.09
CA LEU A 231 -9.08 -12.13 -19.26
C LEU A 231 -8.10 -11.24 -20.02
N ASP A 232 -8.65 -10.35 -20.85
CA ASP A 232 -7.85 -9.31 -21.52
C ASP A 232 -7.60 -8.16 -20.53
N TRP A 233 -6.50 -8.25 -19.78
CA TRP A 233 -6.14 -7.28 -18.75
C TRP A 233 -6.06 -5.85 -19.29
N ASN A 234 -5.52 -5.67 -20.50
CA ASN A 234 -5.30 -4.36 -21.08
C ASN A 234 -6.59 -3.70 -21.57
N SER A 235 -7.65 -4.48 -21.79
CA SER A 235 -8.98 -3.96 -22.14
C SER A 235 -9.74 -3.37 -20.95
N LEU A 236 -9.35 -3.71 -19.71
CA LEU A 236 -10.05 -3.24 -18.52
C LEU A 236 -9.76 -1.76 -18.25
N GLU A 237 -10.78 -1.05 -17.78
CA GLU A 237 -10.63 0.30 -17.24
C GLU A 237 -9.60 0.31 -16.10
N LYS A 238 -8.84 1.40 -15.98
CA LYS A 238 -7.76 1.51 -14.98
C LYS A 238 -8.26 1.40 -13.54
N GLU A 239 -9.44 1.95 -13.26
CA GLU A 239 -10.09 1.82 -11.94
C GLU A 239 -10.48 0.37 -11.65
N THR A 240 -11.00 -0.36 -12.64
CA THR A 240 -11.28 -1.80 -12.51
C THR A 240 -10.00 -2.57 -12.23
N ARG A 241 -8.90 -2.30 -12.94
CA ARG A 241 -7.59 -2.94 -12.67
C ARG A 241 -7.08 -2.63 -11.27
N PHE A 242 -7.20 -1.37 -10.83
CA PHE A 242 -6.79 -0.91 -9.49
C PHE A 242 -7.51 -1.69 -8.37
N PHE A 243 -8.84 -1.83 -8.47
CA PHE A 243 -9.62 -2.57 -7.48
C PHE A 243 -9.40 -4.08 -7.59
N LEU A 244 -9.33 -4.61 -8.82
CA LEU A 244 -9.17 -6.04 -9.05
C LEU A 244 -7.88 -6.57 -8.45
N VAL A 245 -6.72 -5.94 -8.72
CA VAL A 245 -5.44 -6.43 -8.19
C VAL A 245 -5.41 -6.43 -6.66
N ARG A 246 -6.01 -5.40 -6.04
CA ARG A 246 -6.14 -5.28 -4.59
C ARG A 246 -7.07 -6.32 -4.00
N GLN A 247 -8.19 -6.60 -4.66
CA GLN A 247 -9.11 -7.64 -4.21
C GLN A 247 -8.49 -9.04 -4.33
N LEU A 248 -7.80 -9.32 -5.44
CA LEU A 248 -7.07 -10.57 -5.63
C LEU A 248 -6.02 -10.77 -4.53
N ALA A 249 -5.29 -9.72 -4.16
CA ALA A 249 -4.36 -9.74 -3.05
C ALA A 249 -5.04 -9.97 -1.71
N ALA A 250 -6.17 -9.30 -1.46
CA ALA A 250 -6.94 -9.48 -0.22
C ALA A 250 -7.42 -10.91 -0.04
N ILE A 251 -7.92 -11.53 -1.12
CA ILE A 251 -8.37 -12.92 -1.13
C ILE A 251 -7.19 -13.87 -0.85
N ALA A 252 -6.06 -13.65 -1.52
CA ALA A 252 -4.90 -14.53 -1.41
C ALA A 252 -4.15 -14.42 -0.07
N LEU A 253 -4.14 -13.24 0.55
CA LEU A 253 -3.65 -13.04 1.92
C LEU A 253 -4.55 -13.71 2.96
N GLY A 254 -5.86 -13.75 2.73
CA GLY A 254 -6.84 -14.30 3.66
C GLY A 254 -6.77 -13.59 5.02
N GLU A 255 -6.42 -14.33 6.08
CA GLU A 255 -6.27 -13.81 7.45
C GLU A 255 -4.87 -13.26 7.74
N GLN A 256 -3.89 -13.45 6.84
CA GLN A 256 -2.54 -12.95 7.05
C GLN A 256 -2.50 -11.42 7.00
N ALA A 257 -1.87 -10.80 8.00
CA ALA A 257 -1.73 -9.34 8.02
C ALA A 257 -0.84 -8.81 6.89
N SER A 258 0.17 -9.58 6.48
CA SER A 258 1.04 -9.27 5.35
C SER A 258 1.75 -10.51 4.82
N PHE A 259 2.22 -10.43 3.59
CA PHE A 259 3.11 -11.41 2.96
C PHE A 259 4.36 -10.70 2.43
N SER A 260 5.55 -11.27 2.69
CA SER A 260 6.82 -10.71 2.21
C SER A 260 7.59 -11.71 1.36
N TYR A 261 8.26 -11.22 0.33
CA TYR A 261 9.09 -12.04 -0.55
C TYR A 261 10.31 -11.28 -1.06
N LEU A 262 11.28 -12.04 -1.55
CA LEU A 262 12.50 -11.51 -2.17
C LEU A 262 12.44 -11.70 -3.69
N LYS A 263 12.78 -10.66 -4.46
CA LYS A 263 13.02 -10.75 -5.90
C LYS A 263 14.48 -10.50 -6.20
N LYS A 264 15.12 -11.43 -6.91
CA LYS A 264 16.46 -11.20 -7.46
C LYS A 264 16.35 -10.48 -8.80
N LYS A 265 17.03 -9.35 -8.96
CA LYS A 265 17.12 -8.65 -10.24
C LYS A 265 18.19 -9.34 -11.09
N LYS A 266 17.91 -9.47 -12.40
CA LYS A 266 18.93 -9.95 -13.34
C LYS A 266 19.97 -8.84 -13.47
N ALA A 267 21.23 -9.19 -13.22
CA ALA A 267 22.39 -8.34 -13.53
C ALA A 267 22.58 -8.22 -15.05
#